data_AF-A0A6M0G0Z9-F1
#
_entry.id   AF-A0A6M0G0Z9-F1
#
_cell.length_a   1.000
_cell.length_b   1.000
_cell.length_c   1.000
_cell.angle_alpha   90.00
_cell.angle_beta   90.00
_cell.angle_gamma   90.00
#
_symmetry.space_group_name_H-M   'P 1'
#
loop_
_entity.id
_entity.type
_entity.pdbx_description
1 polymer ?
#
loop_
_entity_poly.entity_id
_entity_poly.type
_entity_poly.pdbx_seq_one_letter_code
_entity_poly.pdbx_strand_id
1 'polypeptide(L)'
;MNIALSRKISRNYFTQLEEKITSQGTIYEQGKFIANGQEWEVGIAQVGAGNTEAAVETERVIAYFQPNILLFVGIAGGIKDVAIGDVVVATDVYGYESGKEGEQFFTRPKVGKSAYHTKSGLNTPVLKKPRNLL
;
A
#
# COMPACT_ATOMS: atom_id res chain seq x y z
N MET A 1 -1.43 13.72 9.50
CA MET A 1 -2.15 13.08 8.38
C MET A 1 -1.56 11.70 8.11
N ASN A 2 -2.36 10.69 7.75
CA ASN A 2 -1.90 9.35 7.40
C ASN A 2 -2.18 9.10 5.92
N ILE A 3 -1.38 8.28 5.24
CA ILE A 3 -1.51 8.13 3.78
C ILE A 3 -1.45 6.68 3.37
N ALA A 4 -2.38 6.32 2.48
CA ALA A 4 -2.35 5.05 1.77
C ALA A 4 -1.93 5.30 0.32
N LEU A 5 -0.77 4.77 -0.05
CA LEU A 5 -0.38 4.58 -1.44
C LEU A 5 -1.10 3.34 -1.96
N SER A 6 -1.83 3.45 -3.06
CA SER A 6 -2.47 2.28 -3.65
C SER A 6 -2.60 2.38 -5.15
N ARG A 7 -2.44 1.24 -5.84
CA ARG A 7 -2.75 1.15 -7.26
C ARG A 7 -4.26 1.27 -7.54
N LYS A 8 -5.10 0.83 -6.59
CA LYS A 8 -6.56 0.86 -6.68
C LYS A 8 -7.18 0.70 -5.29
N ILE A 9 -7.87 1.73 -4.80
CA ILE A 9 -8.57 1.71 -3.52
C ILE A 9 -10.07 1.94 -3.72
N SER A 10 -10.90 1.32 -2.88
CA SER A 10 -12.34 1.60 -2.88
C SER A 10 -12.62 2.89 -2.12
N ARG A 11 -13.23 3.87 -2.79
CA ARG A 11 -13.58 5.18 -2.22
C ARG A 11 -14.72 5.13 -1.20
N ASN A 12 -15.48 4.03 -1.15
CA ASN A 12 -16.68 3.89 -0.32
C ASN A 12 -16.41 3.90 1.19
N TYR A 13 -15.15 3.76 1.60
CA TYR A 13 -14.75 3.79 3.01
C TYR A 13 -14.33 5.18 3.50
N PHE A 14 -14.23 6.15 2.59
CA PHE A 14 -13.80 7.50 2.90
C PHE A 14 -14.95 8.49 2.77
N THR A 15 -14.95 9.50 3.63
CA THR A 15 -15.86 10.64 3.57
C THR A 15 -15.07 11.89 3.22
N GLN A 16 -15.74 12.91 2.68
CA GLN A 16 -15.13 14.22 2.35
C GLN A 16 -13.89 14.10 1.44
N LEU A 17 -13.95 13.23 0.42
CA LEU A 17 -12.87 13.09 -0.56
C LEU A 17 -12.79 14.34 -1.43
N GLU A 18 -11.61 14.95 -1.46
CA GLU A 18 -11.26 16.10 -2.30
C GLU A 18 -9.99 15.81 -3.09
N GLU A 19 -9.92 16.28 -4.33
CA GLU A 19 -8.68 16.24 -5.09
C GLU A 19 -7.70 17.33 -4.60
N LYS A 20 -6.43 16.96 -4.45
CA LYS A 20 -5.31 17.86 -4.18
C LYS A 20 -4.32 17.76 -5.33
N ILE A 21 -4.16 18.87 -6.05
CA ILE A 21 -3.21 18.97 -7.16
C ILE A 21 -1.91 19.56 -6.61
N THR A 22 -0.80 18.85 -6.78
CA THR A 22 0.51 19.35 -6.39
C THR A 22 1.04 20.38 -7.40
N SER A 23 2.05 21.15 -7.00
CA SER A 23 2.77 22.06 -7.90
C SER A 23 3.43 21.35 -9.10
N GLN A 24 3.63 20.03 -9.02
CA GLN A 24 4.17 19.20 -10.09
C GLN A 24 3.07 18.57 -10.98
N GLY A 25 1.79 18.92 -10.75
CA GLY A 25 0.65 18.42 -11.52
C GLY A 25 0.20 17.01 -11.14
N THR A 26 0.72 16.43 -10.06
CA THR A 26 0.26 15.13 -9.54
C THR A 26 -1.04 15.32 -8.79
N ILE A 27 -2.02 14.45 -9.03
CA ILE A 27 -3.33 14.50 -8.38
C ILE A 27 -3.38 13.45 -7.28
N TYR A 28 -3.67 13.91 -6.07
CA TYR A 28 -3.96 13.07 -4.92
C TYR A 28 -5.43 13.24 -4.53
N GLU A 29 -5.97 12.26 -3.82
CA GLU A 29 -7.24 12.43 -3.12
C GLU A 29 -6.96 12.53 -1.62
N GLN A 30 -7.69 13.37 -0.91
CA GLN A 30 -7.60 13.51 0.54
C GLN A 30 -9.00 13.45 1.11
N GLY A 31 -9.20 12.69 2.19
CA GLY A 31 -10.48 12.61 2.86
C GLY A 31 -10.34 12.12 4.29
N LYS A 32 -11.45 11.64 4.83
CA LYS A 32 -11.54 11.15 6.20
C LYS A 32 -11.93 9.69 6.23
N PHE A 33 -11.33 8.95 7.14
CA PHE A 33 -11.66 7.57 7.44
C PHE A 33 -12.04 7.46 8.91
N ILE A 34 -13.21 6.87 9.20
CA ILE A 34 -13.66 6.69 10.58
C ILE A 34 -13.67 5.20 10.90
N ALA A 35 -12.90 4.82 11.92
CA ALA A 35 -12.84 3.45 12.42
C ALA A 35 -12.73 3.46 13.94
N ASN A 36 -13.47 2.56 14.60
CA ASN A 36 -13.46 2.40 16.06
C ASN A 36 -13.75 3.71 16.83
N GLY A 37 -14.58 4.59 16.27
CA GLY A 37 -14.89 5.91 16.85
C GLY A 37 -13.78 6.96 16.70
N GLN A 38 -12.67 6.65 16.03
CA GLN A 38 -11.58 7.57 15.74
C GLN A 38 -11.64 8.04 14.29
N GLU A 39 -11.45 9.34 14.08
CA GLU A 39 -11.32 9.96 12.76
C GLU A 39 -9.85 10.04 12.35
N TRP A 40 -9.58 9.68 11.10
CA TRP A 40 -8.27 9.68 10.49
C TRP A 40 -8.32 10.53 9.23
N GLU A 41 -7.40 11.48 9.10
CA GLU A 41 -7.14 12.16 7.85
C GLU A 41 -6.31 11.24 6.96
N VAL A 42 -6.83 10.94 5.76
CA VAL A 42 -6.24 9.99 4.82
C VAL A 42 -5.97 10.64 3.48
N GLY A 43 -4.70 10.68 3.07
CA GLY A 43 -4.32 10.90 1.68
C GLY A 43 -4.29 9.59 0.90
N ILE A 44 -4.68 9.64 -0.36
CA ILE A 44 -4.67 8.53 -1.32
C ILE A 44 -3.87 8.98 -2.53
N ALA A 45 -2.82 8.23 -2.85
CA ALA A 45 -2.05 8.43 -4.06
C ALA A 45 -2.11 7.19 -4.94
N GLN A 46 -2.39 7.40 -6.23
CA GLN A 46 -2.39 6.32 -7.21
C GLN A 46 -1.01 6.14 -7.83
N VAL A 47 -0.44 4.96 -7.64
CA VAL A 47 0.91 4.63 -8.10
C VAL A 47 0.86 3.75 -9.34
N GLY A 48 1.79 3.99 -10.27
CA GLY A 48 2.06 3.12 -11.42
C GLY A 48 2.53 1.71 -11.03
N ALA A 49 2.67 0.83 -12.02
CA ALA A 49 3.22 -0.51 -11.80
C ALA A 49 4.75 -0.45 -11.80
N GLY A 50 5.38 -1.05 -10.78
CA GLY A 50 6.83 -1.15 -10.69
C GLY A 50 7.37 -0.55 -9.39
N ASN A 51 8.54 -1.03 -8.96
CA ASN A 51 9.20 -0.57 -7.74
C ASN A 51 9.73 0.85 -7.88
N THR A 52 10.20 1.23 -9.08
CA THR A 52 10.78 2.55 -9.34
C THR A 52 9.73 3.64 -9.25
N GLU A 53 8.60 3.46 -9.95
CA GLU A 53 7.46 4.36 -9.93
C GLU A 53 6.91 4.49 -8.51
N ALA A 54 6.81 3.38 -7.78
CA ALA A 54 6.40 3.39 -6.38
C ALA A 54 7.37 4.14 -5.46
N ALA A 55 8.67 3.99 -5.66
CA ALA A 55 9.66 4.71 -4.87
C ALA A 55 9.60 6.22 -5.10
N VAL A 56 9.51 6.65 -6.36
CA VAL A 56 9.38 8.07 -6.72
C VAL A 56 8.11 8.65 -6.12
N GLU A 57 6.99 7.96 -6.25
CA GLU A 57 5.71 8.46 -5.75
C GLU A 57 5.66 8.50 -4.22
N THR A 58 6.27 7.52 -3.56
CA THR A 58 6.42 7.52 -2.10
C THR A 58 7.18 8.75 -1.61
N GLU A 59 8.29 9.09 -2.28
CA GLU A 59 9.09 10.27 -1.94
C GLU A 59 8.28 11.57 -2.09
N ARG A 60 7.57 11.73 -3.21
CA ARG A 60 6.72 12.92 -3.46
C ARG A 60 5.61 13.06 -2.43
N VAL A 61 4.97 11.95 -2.07
CA VAL A 61 3.91 11.92 -1.07
C VAL A 61 4.44 12.30 0.31
N ILE A 62 5.62 11.79 0.70
CA ILE A 62 6.27 12.17 1.96
C ILE A 62 6.59 13.66 1.96
N ALA A 63 7.17 14.17 0.87
CA ALA A 63 7.53 15.58 0.76
C ALA A 63 6.32 16.52 0.81
N TYR A 64 5.21 16.15 0.15
CA TYR A 64 4.03 17.00 0.05
C TYR A 64 3.17 16.97 1.32
N PHE A 65 2.92 15.79 1.88
CA PHE A 65 1.93 15.61 2.95
C PHE A 65 2.53 15.40 4.35
N GLN A 66 3.83 15.08 4.45
CA GLN A 66 4.52 14.77 5.71
C GLN A 66 3.72 13.83 6.63
N PRO A 67 3.38 12.61 6.16
CA PRO A 67 2.49 11.72 6.89
C PRO A 67 3.13 11.17 8.18
N ASN A 68 2.28 10.88 9.17
CA ASN A 68 2.66 10.13 10.36
C ASN A 68 2.77 8.62 10.06
N ILE A 69 1.93 8.11 9.15
CA ILE A 69 1.89 6.71 8.72
C ILE A 69 1.75 6.67 7.21
N LEU A 70 2.55 5.83 6.56
CA LEU A 70 2.47 5.54 5.13
C LEU A 70 2.26 4.04 4.92
N LEU A 71 1.22 3.69 4.16
CA LEU A 71 0.85 2.31 3.83
C LEU A 71 0.91 2.11 2.33
N PHE A 72 1.51 1.02 1.85
CA PHE A 72 1.40 0.60 0.46
C PHE A 72 0.39 -0.55 0.34
N VAL A 73 -0.65 -0.38 -0.46
CA VAL A 73 -1.76 -1.35 -0.61
C VAL A 73 -1.89 -1.76 -2.07
N GLY A 74 -1.74 -3.05 -2.32
CA GLY A 74 -1.86 -3.64 -3.65
C GLY A 74 -2.28 -5.10 -3.60
N ILE A 75 -2.54 -5.67 -4.78
CA ILE A 75 -2.75 -7.11 -4.95
C ILE A 75 -1.40 -7.81 -5.07
N ALA A 76 -1.32 -9.05 -4.58
CA ALA A 76 -0.13 -9.88 -4.68
C ALA A 76 -0.50 -11.32 -5.04
N GLY A 77 0.42 -12.02 -5.71
CA GLY A 77 0.32 -13.47 -5.89
C GLY A 77 0.81 -14.18 -4.63
N GLY A 78 -0.08 -14.94 -3.99
CA GLY A 78 0.25 -15.72 -2.82
C GLY A 78 1.17 -16.90 -3.14
N ILE A 79 2.17 -17.15 -2.30
CA ILE A 79 3.02 -18.35 -2.35
C ILE A 79 2.83 -19.11 -1.03
N LYS A 80 2.62 -20.43 -1.08
CA LYS A 80 2.34 -21.33 0.06
C LYS A 80 0.94 -21.15 0.67
N ASP A 81 0.85 -21.08 1.99
CA ASP A 81 -0.37 -21.19 2.81
C ASP A 81 -1.21 -19.90 2.81
N VAL A 82 -1.56 -19.42 1.63
CA VAL A 82 -2.39 -18.23 1.43
C VAL A 82 -3.44 -18.51 0.35
N ALA A 83 -4.70 -18.30 0.70
CA ALA A 83 -5.83 -18.50 -0.19
C ALA A 83 -6.16 -17.21 -0.96
N ILE A 84 -6.87 -17.36 -2.09
CA ILE A 84 -7.39 -16.21 -2.82
C ILE A 84 -8.36 -15.45 -1.92
N GLY A 85 -8.08 -14.16 -1.72
CA GLY A 85 -8.88 -13.26 -0.89
C GLY A 85 -8.31 -13.01 0.51
N ASP A 86 -7.23 -13.71 0.89
CA ASP A 86 -6.53 -13.41 2.14
C ASP A 86 -5.84 -12.04 2.06
N VAL A 87 -5.85 -11.32 3.18
CA VAL A 87 -5.11 -10.06 3.35
C VAL A 87 -3.79 -10.38 4.02
N VAL A 88 -2.70 -10.07 3.33
CA VAL A 88 -1.34 -10.31 3.81
C VAL A 88 -0.68 -8.98 4.15
N VAL A 89 -0.03 -8.92 5.31
CA VAL A 89 0.83 -7.80 5.70
C VAL A 89 2.27 -8.28 5.74
N ALA A 90 3.15 -7.64 4.98
CA ALA A 90 4.55 -8.00 4.90
C ALA A 90 5.29 -7.59 6.18
N THR A 91 6.02 -8.54 6.77
CA THR A 91 7.01 -8.26 7.84
C THR A 91 8.36 -7.88 7.24
N ASP A 92 8.73 -8.61 6.19
CA ASP A 92 9.98 -8.51 5.45
C ASP A 92 9.66 -8.48 3.95
N VAL A 93 10.31 -7.59 3.21
CA VAL A 93 10.18 -7.43 1.76
C VAL A 93 11.56 -7.69 1.14
N TYR A 94 11.66 -8.72 0.31
CA TYR A 94 12.91 -9.14 -0.33
C TYR A 94 12.97 -8.63 -1.76
N GLY A 95 13.99 -7.83 -2.08
CA GLY A 95 14.33 -7.50 -3.47
C GLY A 95 15.14 -8.63 -4.09
N TYR A 96 14.49 -9.61 -4.70
CA TYR A 96 15.15 -10.79 -5.30
C TYR A 96 15.86 -10.49 -6.62
N GLU A 97 15.57 -9.34 -7.22
CA GLU A 97 16.11 -8.87 -8.48
C GLU A 97 17.55 -8.36 -8.39
N SER A 98 18.05 -8.03 -7.19
CA SER A 98 19.40 -7.52 -7.02
C SER A 98 20.42 -8.66 -6.93
N GLY A 99 21.49 -8.58 -7.72
CA GLY A 99 22.55 -9.59 -7.74
C GLY A 99 23.74 -9.15 -8.56
N LYS A 100 24.78 -10.00 -8.58
CA LYS A 100 25.95 -9.81 -9.43
C LYS A 100 25.89 -10.82 -10.58
N GLU A 101 25.99 -10.32 -11.80
CA GLU A 101 26.13 -11.16 -12.99
C GLU A 101 27.56 -11.74 -13.08
N GLY A 102 27.64 -13.03 -13.39
CA GLY A 102 28.84 -13.83 -13.63
C GLY A 102 28.46 -15.02 -14.50
N GLU A 103 29.21 -16.12 -14.47
CA GLU A 103 28.81 -17.36 -15.20
C GLU A 103 27.43 -17.90 -14.78
N GLN A 104 26.99 -17.56 -13.57
CA GLN A 104 25.62 -17.68 -13.08
C GLN A 104 25.22 -16.39 -12.35
N PHE A 105 23.91 -16.13 -12.22
CA PHE A 105 23.43 -14.95 -11.49
C PHE A 105 23.49 -15.18 -9.97
N PHE A 106 24.30 -14.37 -9.28
CA PHE A 106 24.45 -14.45 -7.83
C PHE A 106 23.54 -13.43 -7.14
N THR A 107 22.37 -13.88 -6.67
CA THR A 107 21.40 -13.03 -5.95
C THR A 107 22.01 -12.47 -4.66
N ARG A 108 21.78 -11.17 -4.43
CA ARG A 108 22.15 -10.44 -3.21
C ARG A 108 20.94 -9.64 -2.75
N PRO A 109 19.92 -10.28 -2.17
CA PRO A 109 18.68 -9.61 -1.86
C PRO A 109 18.90 -8.58 -0.74
N LYS A 110 18.34 -7.39 -0.93
CA LYS A 110 18.15 -6.43 0.16
C LYS A 110 16.80 -6.73 0.83
N VAL A 111 16.79 -6.66 2.16
CA VAL A 111 15.59 -6.89 2.96
C VAL A 111 15.10 -5.57 3.53
N GLY A 112 13.93 -5.13 3.09
CA GLY A 112 13.18 -4.07 3.75
C GLY A 112 12.37 -4.67 4.89
N LYS A 113 12.37 -4.01 6.05
CA LYS A 113 11.52 -4.40 7.19
C LYS A 113 10.35 -3.45 7.31
N SER A 114 9.20 -3.97 7.70
CA SER A 114 8.09 -3.12 8.15
C SER A 114 8.51 -2.31 9.39
N ALA A 115 8.13 -1.03 9.42
CA ALA A 115 8.43 -0.15 10.56
C ALA A 115 7.61 -0.51 11.82
N TYR A 116 6.51 -1.24 11.65
CA TYR A 116 5.61 -1.66 12.72
C TYR A 116 5.64 -3.18 12.87
N HIS A 117 5.77 -3.66 14.11
CA HIS A 117 5.70 -5.09 14.41
C HIS A 117 4.36 -5.66 13.96
N THR A 118 4.40 -6.52 12.95
CA THR A 118 3.21 -7.18 12.41
C THR A 118 3.42 -8.69 12.45
N LYS A 119 2.36 -9.46 12.72
CA LYS A 119 2.37 -10.91 12.51
C LYS A 119 1.82 -11.20 11.12
N SER A 120 2.54 -11.97 10.31
CA SER A 120 2.04 -12.46 9.03
C SER A 120 0.84 -13.39 9.27
N GLY A 121 -0.22 -13.24 8.46
CA GLY A 121 -1.44 -14.06 8.56
C GLY A 121 -2.59 -13.46 9.36
N LEU A 122 -2.93 -12.19 9.12
CA LEU A 122 -4.18 -11.61 9.63
C LEU A 122 -5.38 -12.19 8.84
N ASN A 123 -5.86 -13.36 9.26
CA ASN A 123 -7.10 -13.98 8.78
C ASN A 123 -8.36 -13.27 9.31
N THR A 124 -8.36 -11.94 9.32
CA THR A 124 -9.54 -11.17 9.72
C THR A 124 -10.36 -10.89 8.47
N PRO A 125 -11.59 -11.42 8.33
CA PRO A 125 -12.43 -11.12 7.18
C PRO A 125 -12.78 -9.64 7.21
N VAL A 126 -12.16 -8.86 6.33
CA VAL A 126 -12.60 -7.49 6.04
C VAL A 126 -13.92 -7.60 5.28
N LEU A 127 -15.00 -7.26 5.98
CA LEU A 127 -16.38 -7.04 5.51
C LEU A 127 -16.66 -7.53 4.07
N LYS A 128 -17.05 -8.81 3.94
CA LYS A 128 -17.64 -9.30 2.70
C LYS A 128 -18.95 -8.55 2.46
N LYS A 129 -19.01 -7.73 1.42
CA LYS A 129 -20.26 -7.14 0.92
C LYS A 129 -21.27 -8.29 0.71
N PRO A 130 -22.53 -8.19 1.18
CA PRO A 130 -23.53 -9.21 0.92
C PRO A 130 -23.70 -9.35 -0.60
N ARG A 131 -23.56 -10.59 -1.09
CA ARG A 131 -23.91 -10.94 -2.47
C ARG A 131 -25.43 -10.85 -2.57
N ASN A 132 -25.93 -9.81 -3.22
CA ASN A 132 -27.32 -9.80 -3.67
C ASN A 132 -27.44 -10.86 -4.77
N LEU A 133 -28.28 -11.85 -4.51
CA LEU A 133 -28.74 -12.85 -5.47
C LEU A 133 -29.69 -12.16 -6.45
N LEU A 134 -29.34 -12.17 -7.73
CA LEU A 134 -30.26 -12.22 -8.86
C LEU A 134 -29.75 -13.29 -9.81
#